data_AF-A0A4Z0PPL2-F1
#
_entry.id   AF-A0A4Z0PPL2-F1
#
_cell.length_a   1.000
_cell.length_b   1.000
_cell.length_c   1.000
_cell.angle_alpha   90.00
_cell.angle_beta   90.00
_cell.angle_gamma   90.00
#
_symmetry.space_group_name_H-M   'P 1'
#
loop_
_entity.id
_entity.type
_entity.pdbx_description
1 polymer ?
#
loop_
_entity_poly.entity_id
_entity_poly.type
_entity_poly.pdbx_seq_one_letter_code
_entity_poly.pdbx_strand_id
1 'polypeptide(L)'
;MYDNIKNGEQNIQSLKSTKEYNDLKNILSGSMLWKQGKYNCVMKVGVLNLKKPFIKEFNFELSVLEVKLLQKNIKVCEGILDKHYFSNDEATPVTWNWVNPKLI
;
A
#
# COMPACT_ATOMS: atom_id res chain seq x y z
N MET A 1 -32.67 7.49 29.54
CA MET A 1 -32.42 8.49 28.46
C MET A 1 -30.94 8.58 28.07
N TYR A 2 -29.98 8.36 28.99
CA TYR A 2 -28.54 8.39 28.67
C TYR A 2 -28.02 7.16 27.90
N ASP A 3 -28.65 5.98 28.01
CA ASP A 3 -28.20 4.77 27.32
C ASP A 3 -28.40 4.82 25.80
N ASN A 4 -29.42 5.54 25.33
CA ASN A 4 -29.69 5.69 23.89
C ASN A 4 -28.66 6.57 23.18
N ILE A 5 -28.07 7.54 23.89
CA ILE A 5 -27.05 8.45 23.32
C ILE A 5 -25.71 7.72 23.20
N LYS A 6 -25.29 6.99 24.24
CA LYS A 6 -24.08 6.15 24.19
C LYS A 6 -24.16 5.05 23.12
N ASN A 7 -25.32 4.40 23.00
CA ASN A 7 -25.55 3.41 21.94
C ASN A 7 -25.53 4.05 20.54
N GLY A 8 -26.07 5.27 20.39
CA GLY A 8 -26.00 6.02 19.14
C GLY A 8 -24.57 6.38 18.73
N GLU A 9 -23.75 6.85 19.66
CA GLU A 9 -22.34 7.20 19.42
C GLU A 9 -21.46 5.99 19.08
N GLN A 10 -21.62 4.86 19.79
CA GLN A 10 -20.92 3.61 19.48
C GLN A 10 -21.29 3.07 18.09
N ASN A 11 -22.56 3.20 17.71
CA ASN A 11 -23.06 2.76 16.40
C ASN A 11 -22.55 3.67 15.26
N ILE A 12 -22.44 4.97 15.50
CA ILE A 12 -21.83 5.91 14.54
C ILE A 12 -20.34 5.62 14.36
N GLN A 13 -19.62 5.31 15.44
CA GLN A 13 -18.19 5.01 15.38
C GLN A 13 -17.91 3.69 14.65
N SER A 14 -18.69 2.63 14.89
CA SER A 14 -18.56 1.36 14.17
C SER A 14 -18.90 1.49 12.67
N LEU A 15 -19.91 2.30 12.33
CA LEU A 15 -20.25 2.62 10.94
C LEU A 15 -19.13 3.39 10.24
N LYS A 16 -18.51 4.36 10.91
CA LYS A 16 -17.35 5.09 10.38
C LYS A 16 -16.17 4.17 10.11
N SER A 17 -15.83 3.29 11.05
CA SER A 17 -14.75 2.31 10.88
C SER A 17 -15.03 1.32 9.74
N THR A 18 -16.29 0.92 9.55
CA THR A 18 -16.69 0.02 8.45
C THR A 18 -16.59 0.72 7.09
N LYS A 19 -17.00 2.00 7.01
CA LYS A 19 -16.85 2.80 5.81
C LYS A 19 -15.37 2.98 5.45
N GLU A 20 -14.56 3.40 6.42
CA GLU A 20 -13.12 3.61 6.22
C GLU A 20 -12.42 2.32 5.75
N TYR A 21 -12.73 1.19 6.37
CA TYR A 21 -12.24 -0.12 5.94
C TYR A 21 -12.59 -0.41 4.47
N ASN A 22 -13.85 -0.22 4.07
CA ASN A 22 -14.29 -0.46 2.70
C ASN A 22 -13.63 0.50 1.70
N ASP A 23 -13.50 1.78 2.06
CA ASP A 23 -12.84 2.78 1.23
C ASP A 23 -11.36 2.41 1.01
N LEU A 24 -10.64 2.00 2.05
CA LEU A 24 -9.25 1.55 1.96
C LEU A 24 -9.11 0.28 1.11
N LYS A 25 -10.02 -0.68 1.26
CA LYS A 25 -10.02 -1.91 0.46
C LYS A 25 -10.24 -1.62 -1.03
N ASN A 26 -11.15 -0.71 -1.34
CA ASN A 26 -11.39 -0.25 -2.71
C ASN A 26 -10.14 0.43 -3.30
N ILE A 27 -9.49 1.31 -2.53
CA ILE A 27 -8.24 1.98 -2.95
C ILE A 27 -7.14 0.96 -3.25
N LEU A 28 -6.94 -0.05 -2.38
CA LEU A 28 -5.89 -1.07 -2.58
C LEU A 28 -6.11 -1.90 -3.85
N SER A 29 -7.36 -2.27 -4.14
CA SER A 29 -7.67 -3.05 -5.35
C SER A 29 -7.26 -2.34 -6.65
N GLY A 30 -7.29 -1.00 -6.65
CA GLY A 30 -6.91 -0.16 -7.78
C GLY A 30 -5.48 0.41 -7.73
N SER A 31 -4.74 0.23 -6.63
CA SER A 31 -3.48 0.96 -6.42
C SER A 31 -2.28 0.37 -7.15
N MET A 32 -2.34 -0.89 -7.61
CA MET A 32 -1.20 -1.52 -8.29
C MET A 32 -1.24 -1.28 -9.80
N LEU A 33 -0.56 -0.21 -10.23
CA LEU A 33 -0.59 0.27 -11.61
C LEU A 33 0.56 -0.24 -12.50
N TRP A 34 1.42 -1.10 -11.98
CA TRP A 34 2.55 -1.64 -12.72
C TRP A 34 2.07 -2.55 -13.86
N LYS A 35 2.58 -2.29 -15.06
CA LYS A 35 2.34 -3.09 -16.27
C LYS A 35 3.66 -3.65 -16.80
N GLN A 36 3.58 -4.65 -17.66
CA GLN A 36 4.76 -5.13 -18.37
C GLN A 36 5.30 -4.02 -19.28
N GLY A 37 6.61 -3.85 -19.33
CA GLY A 37 7.25 -2.92 -20.25
C GLY A 37 8.49 -2.24 -19.70
N LYS A 38 8.97 -1.24 -20.46
CA LYS A 38 10.16 -0.46 -20.14
C LYS A 38 9.79 0.76 -19.30
N TYR A 39 10.59 1.01 -18.28
CA TYR A 39 10.43 2.09 -17.33
C TYR A 39 11.70 2.92 -17.27
N ASN A 40 11.52 4.21 -17.01
CA ASN A 40 12.57 5.13 -16.60
C ASN A 40 12.26 5.58 -15.17
N CYS A 41 13.23 5.46 -14.27
CA CYS A 41 13.15 6.01 -12.93
C CYS A 41 14.18 7.12 -12.77
N VAL A 42 13.71 8.27 -12.27
CA VAL A 42 14.55 9.42 -11.93
C VAL A 42 14.48 9.61 -10.42
N MET A 43 15.57 9.27 -9.74
CA MET A 43 15.76 9.51 -8.31
C MET A 43 16.42 10.86 -8.09
N LYS A 44 15.76 11.76 -7.36
CA LYS A 44 16.29 13.07 -6.97
C LYS A 44 16.49 13.09 -5.45
N VAL A 45 17.74 13.21 -5.00
CA VAL A 45 18.10 13.21 -3.58
C VAL A 45 18.62 14.59 -3.18
N GLY A 46 17.87 15.29 -2.34
CA GLY A 46 18.33 16.50 -1.68
C GLY A 46 19.24 16.16 -0.51
N VAL A 47 20.43 16.74 -0.47
CA VAL A 47 21.36 16.63 0.67
C VAL A 47 21.57 18.03 1.21
N LEU A 48 21.42 18.24 2.53
CA LEU A 48 21.43 19.57 3.17
C LEU A 48 22.64 20.43 2.79
N ASN A 49 23.80 19.80 2.55
CA ASN A 49 25.05 20.49 2.23
C ASN A 49 25.29 20.68 0.72
N LEU A 50 24.39 20.19 -0.14
CA LEU A 50 24.48 20.35 -1.59
C LEU A 50 23.52 21.43 -2.07
N LYS A 51 24.03 22.37 -2.87
CA LYS A 51 23.22 23.45 -3.49
C LYS A 51 22.18 22.93 -4.50
N LYS A 52 22.39 21.72 -5.04
CA LYS A 52 21.51 21.07 -6.01
C LYS A 52 21.33 19.59 -5.63
N PRO A 53 20.14 19.01 -5.88
CA PRO A 53 19.92 17.60 -5.62
C PRO A 53 20.82 16.73 -6.50
N PHE A 54 21.26 15.61 -5.94
CA PHE A 54 21.84 14.52 -6.71
C PHE A 54 20.73 13.86 -7.53
N ILE A 55 20.94 13.68 -8.84
CA ILE A 55 19.97 13.04 -9.73
C ILE A 55 20.60 11.75 -10.26
N LYS A 56 19.89 10.64 -10.09
CA LYS A 56 20.25 9.35 -10.68
C LYS A 56 19.10 8.84 -11.51
N GLU A 57 19.42 8.47 -12.74
CA GLU A 57 18.47 7.88 -13.67
C GLU A 57 18.84 6.41 -13.90
N PHE A 58 17.83 5.55 -13.96
CA PHE A 58 18.01 4.17 -14.35
C PHE A 58 16.80 3.71 -15.16
N ASN A 59 17.09 2.98 -16.23
CA ASN A 59 16.08 2.36 -17.07
C ASN A 59 16.02 0.87 -16.75
N PHE A 60 14.82 0.31 -16.71
CA PHE A 60 14.62 -1.11 -16.45
C PHE A 60 13.40 -1.63 -17.19
N GLU A 61 13.30 -2.95 -17.30
CA GLU A 61 12.15 -3.62 -17.89
C GLU A 61 11.47 -4.53 -16.86
N LEU A 62 10.14 -4.46 -16.79
CA LEU A 62 9.32 -5.40 -16.03
C LEU A 62 8.71 -6.44 -16.95
N SER A 63 8.98 -7.70 -16.65
CA SER A 63 8.34 -8.86 -17.27
C SER A 63 6.94 -9.11 -16.71
N VAL A 64 6.16 -9.95 -17.42
CA VAL A 64 4.85 -10.41 -16.95
C VAL A 64 4.95 -11.11 -15.59
N LEU A 65 6.01 -11.89 -15.36
CA LEU A 65 6.19 -12.64 -14.12
C LEU A 65 6.43 -11.70 -12.93
N GLU A 66 7.24 -10.66 -13.13
CA GLU A 66 7.52 -9.66 -12.11
C GLU A 66 6.28 -8.85 -11.76
N VAL A 67 5.48 -8.44 -12.76
CA VAL A 67 4.21 -7.75 -12.53
C VAL A 67 3.25 -8.65 -11.75
N LYS A 68 3.11 -9.93 -12.12
CA LYS A 68 2.27 -10.88 -11.38
C LYS A 68 2.75 -11.09 -9.95
N LEU A 69 4.06 -11.12 -9.71
CA LEU A 69 4.62 -11.25 -8.38
C LEU A 69 4.30 -10.01 -7.52
N LEU A 70 4.51 -8.83 -8.09
CA LEU A 70 4.18 -7.55 -7.48
C LEU A 70 2.69 -7.40 -7.14
N GLN A 71 1.79 -7.88 -8.01
CA GLN A 71 0.35 -7.87 -7.75
C GLN A 71 -0.07 -8.69 -6.53
N LYS A 72 0.71 -9.71 -6.13
CA LYS A 72 0.42 -10.47 -4.90
C LYS A 72 0.52 -9.61 -3.64
N ASN A 73 1.25 -8.50 -3.68
CA ASN A 73 1.34 -7.57 -2.55
C ASN A 73 0.00 -6.90 -2.23
N ILE A 74 -0.95 -6.82 -3.17
CA ILE A 74 -2.32 -6.35 -2.86
C ILE A 74 -2.95 -7.23 -1.78
N LYS A 75 -2.88 -8.55 -1.93
CA LYS A 75 -3.42 -9.50 -0.95
C LYS A 75 -2.73 -9.40 0.41
N VAL A 76 -1.44 -9.06 0.39
CA VAL A 76 -0.67 -8.80 1.61
C VAL A 76 -1.22 -7.56 2.32
N CYS A 77 -1.45 -6.47 1.59
CA CYS A 77 -2.06 -5.25 2.14
C CYS A 77 -3.50 -5.48 2.64
N GLU A 78 -4.32 -6.23 1.90
CA GLU A 78 -5.68 -6.61 2.32
C GLU A 78 -5.65 -7.38 3.64
N GLY A 79 -4.75 -8.35 3.79
CA GLY A 79 -4.60 -9.10 5.04
C GLY A 79 -4.12 -8.23 6.21
N ILE A 80 -3.33 -7.18 5.96
CA ILE A 80 -2.94 -6.19 6.98
C ILE A 80 -4.15 -5.36 7.41
N LEU A 81 -4.96 -4.89 6.47
CA LEU A 81 -6.19 -4.15 6.77
C LEU A 81 -7.18 -5.01 7.56
N ASP A 82 -7.44 -6.24 7.12
CA ASP A 82 -8.37 -7.15 7.79
C ASP A 82 -7.95 -7.37 9.25
N LYS A 83 -6.65 -7.50 9.52
CA LYS A 83 -6.13 -7.61 10.88
C LYS A 83 -6.31 -6.33 11.68
N HIS A 84 -5.96 -5.18 11.09
CA HIS A 84 -6.06 -3.90 11.78
C HIS A 84 -7.50 -3.59 12.25
N TYR A 85 -8.51 -3.99 11.48
CA TYR A 85 -9.91 -3.70 11.79
C TYR A 85 -10.65 -4.84 12.53
N PHE A 86 -10.23 -6.10 12.37
CA PHE A 86 -10.99 -7.25 12.88
C PHE A 86 -10.20 -8.20 13.79
N SER A 87 -8.90 -7.96 14.05
CA SER A 87 -8.09 -8.82 14.92
C SER A 87 -7.31 -8.00 15.94
N ASN A 88 -7.30 -8.46 17.20
CA ASN A 88 -6.46 -7.89 18.27
C ASN A 88 -5.07 -8.55 18.32
N ASP A 89 -4.70 -9.34 17.31
CA ASP A 89 -3.42 -10.04 17.26
C ASP A 89 -2.28 -9.09 16.94
N GLU A 90 -1.22 -9.15 17.74
CA GLU A 90 0.02 -8.42 17.48
C GLU A 90 0.77 -9.01 16.28
N ALA A 91 1.10 -8.13 15.33
CA ALA A 91 2.08 -8.25 14.25
C ALA A 91 2.31 -9.66 13.66
N THR A 92 1.59 -10.01 12.60
CA THR A 92 1.98 -11.13 11.75
C THR A 92 3.15 -10.74 10.85
N PRO A 93 4.19 -11.59 10.69
CA PRO A 93 5.27 -11.31 9.75
C PRO A 93 4.71 -11.13 8.33
N VAL A 94 5.00 -9.97 7.76
CA VAL A 94 4.59 -9.58 6.42
C VAL A 94 5.70 -9.97 5.44
N THR A 95 5.43 -10.92 4.56
CA THR A 95 6.33 -11.22 3.44
C THR A 95 5.99 -10.32 2.27
N TRP A 96 6.79 -9.28 2.05
CA TRP A 96 6.67 -8.42 0.88
C TRP A 96 7.37 -9.03 -0.33
N ASN A 97 6.69 -9.10 -1.47
CA ASN A 97 7.28 -9.62 -2.70
C ASN A 97 8.04 -8.52 -3.43
N TRP A 98 9.36 -8.67 -3.51
CA TRP A 98 10.25 -7.80 -4.26
C TRP A 98 10.53 -8.36 -5.65
N VAL A 99 10.83 -7.48 -6.61
CA VAL A 99 11.34 -7.86 -7.94
C VAL A 99 12.70 -7.20 -8.15
N ASN A 100 13.56 -7.87 -8.93
CA ASN A 100 14.86 -7.34 -9.32
C ASN A 100 14.89 -7.19 -10.85
N PRO A 101 14.33 -6.09 -11.38
CA PRO A 101 14.16 -5.93 -12.80
C PRO A 101 15.50 -5.79 -13.51
N LYS A 102 15.54 -6.28 -14.75
CA LYS A 102 16.72 -6.14 -15.59
C LYS A 102 16.92 -4.66 -15.95
N LEU A 103 18.09 -4.13 -15.63
CA LEU A 103 18.53 -2.81 -16.09
C LEU A 103 18.79 -2.85 -17.60
N ILE A 104 18.41 -1.77 -18.29
CA ILE A 104 18.55 -1.61 -19.75
C ILE A 104 19.27 -0.31 -20.12
#